data_AF-A0A328SEU4-F1
#
_entry.id   AF-A0A328SEU4-F1
#
_cell.length_a   1.000
_cell.length_b   1.000
_cell.length_c   1.000
_cell.angle_alpha   90.00
_cell.angle_beta   90.00
_cell.angle_gamma   90.00
#
_symmetry.space_group_name_H-M   'P 1'
#
loop_
_entity.id
_entity.type
_entity.pdbx_description
1 polymer ?
#
loop_
_entity_poly.entity_id
_entity_poly.type
_entity_poly.pdbx_seq_one_letter_code
_entity_poly.pdbx_strand_id
1 'polypeptide(L)'
;MKCNYKGLFLVATIVLLLCSITAISATDDISDATVIKDDTGMSTVSVSKDVSNTKNMKKDVTTHVVNNDNVEEIFSGKNYSLSDSVKDGDNLDFQGTIDKNHSIVINRQVNAYSSTKDAVISLHTVAGSLLGEDPGNSFRLDPGASGSTIKELYINNTQTWIFNVHDVNLTNMS
;
A
#
# COMPACT_ATOMS: atom_id res chain seq x y z
N MET A 1 -16.93 -3.05 45.78
CA MET A 1 -17.37 -3.79 44.57
C MET A 1 -16.55 -5.08 44.49
N LYS A 2 -17.14 -6.28 44.59
CA LYS A 2 -16.38 -7.55 44.51
C LYS A 2 -16.21 -7.95 43.04
N CYS A 3 -15.00 -7.83 42.50
CA CYS A 3 -14.72 -8.21 41.11
C CYS A 3 -14.64 -9.75 40.99
N ASN A 4 -15.50 -10.34 40.17
CA ASN A 4 -15.70 -11.79 40.11
C ASN A 4 -14.78 -12.43 39.06
N TYR A 5 -13.48 -12.45 39.37
CA TYR A 5 -12.36 -12.83 38.48
C TYR A 5 -12.55 -14.18 37.75
N LYS A 6 -13.31 -15.12 38.32
CA LYS A 6 -13.64 -16.41 37.69
C LYS A 6 -14.47 -16.25 36.40
N GLY A 7 -15.39 -15.27 36.36
CA GLY A 7 -16.19 -14.99 35.17
C GLY A 7 -15.37 -14.33 34.06
N LEU A 8 -14.47 -13.42 34.43
CA LEU A 8 -13.59 -12.72 33.48
C LEU A 8 -12.65 -13.69 32.75
N PHE A 9 -12.09 -14.66 33.48
CA PHE A 9 -11.22 -15.68 32.90
C PHE A 9 -11.97 -16.61 31.92
N LEU A 10 -13.22 -16.97 32.24
CA LEU A 10 -14.05 -17.80 31.36
C LEU A 10 -14.35 -17.12 30.01
N VAL A 11 -14.69 -15.82 30.05
CA VAL A 11 -14.99 -15.03 28.85
C VAL A 11 -13.75 -14.88 27.95
N ALA A 12 -12.57 -14.63 28.53
CA ALA A 12 -11.33 -14.50 27.77
C ALA A 12 -10.98 -15.78 26.98
N THR A 13 -11.14 -16.97 27.59
CA THR A 13 -10.86 -18.25 26.92
C THR A 13 -11.85 -18.55 25.79
N ILE A 14 -13.11 -18.15 25.92
CA ILE A 14 -14.13 -18.35 24.87
C ILE A 14 -13.84 -17.49 23.64
N VAL A 15 -13.39 -16.24 23.83
CA VAL A 15 -13.06 -15.34 22.71
C VAL A 15 -11.86 -15.85 21.90
N LEU A 16 -10.84 -16.39 22.56
CA LEU A 16 -9.66 -16.95 21.89
C LEU A 16 -9.95 -18.23 21.08
N LEU A 17 -11.01 -18.98 21.42
CA LEU A 17 -11.37 -20.24 20.75
C LEU A 17 -12.08 -20.02 19.40
N LEU A 18 -12.54 -18.80 19.11
CA LEU A 18 -13.38 -18.50 17.93
C LEU A 18 -12.59 -18.18 16.64
N CYS A 19 -11.26 -18.20 16.67
CA CYS A 19 -10.40 -17.70 15.58
C CYS A 19 -9.88 -18.78 14.60
N SER A 20 -10.48 -19.97 14.51
CA SER A 20 -9.92 -21.11 13.76
C SER A 20 -10.79 -21.59 12.57
N ILE A 21 -10.90 -20.77 11.51
CA ILE A 21 -11.55 -21.11 10.22
C ILE A 21 -10.86 -20.28 9.11
N THR A 22 -10.37 -20.77 7.96
CA THR A 22 -9.95 -22.11 7.45
C THR A 22 -9.03 -21.87 6.23
N ALA A 23 -8.10 -22.78 5.89
CA ALA A 23 -7.41 -22.77 4.59
C ALA A 23 -7.77 -24.02 3.77
N ILE A 24 -8.49 -23.83 2.66
CA ILE A 24 -8.72 -24.85 1.63
C ILE A 24 -7.78 -24.53 0.47
N SER A 25 -6.83 -25.41 0.18
CA SER A 25 -6.11 -25.41 -1.09
C SER A 25 -6.92 -26.18 -2.12
N ALA A 26 -7.33 -25.51 -3.21
CA ALA A 26 -7.96 -26.18 -4.33
C ALA A 26 -6.97 -27.13 -5.03
N THR A 27 -7.50 -28.23 -5.54
CA THR A 27 -6.81 -29.19 -6.41
C THR A 27 -7.60 -29.24 -7.70
N ASP A 28 -7.05 -28.68 -8.77
CA ASP A 28 -7.58 -28.82 -10.12
C ASP A 28 -6.68 -29.80 -10.89
N ASP A 29 -7.19 -31.01 -11.08
CA ASP A 29 -6.63 -32.03 -11.93
C ASP A 29 -7.80 -32.61 -12.74
N ILE A 30 -7.83 -32.36 -14.06
CA ILE A 30 -8.36 -33.23 -15.14
C ILE A 30 -8.57 -32.48 -16.47
N SER A 31 -7.83 -32.96 -17.48
CA SER A 31 -8.08 -32.95 -18.94
C SER A 31 -8.62 -31.71 -19.67
N ASP A 32 -7.90 -31.33 -20.74
CA ASP A 32 -8.53 -31.33 -22.07
C ASP A 32 -7.65 -32.08 -23.07
N ALA A 33 -8.27 -32.82 -23.99
CA ALA A 33 -7.62 -33.76 -24.89
C ALA A 33 -7.61 -33.23 -26.33
N THR A 34 -6.53 -32.59 -26.74
CA THR A 34 -6.36 -32.17 -28.15
C THR A 34 -5.68 -33.28 -28.96
N VAL A 35 -6.49 -33.97 -29.76
CA VAL A 35 -6.03 -34.96 -30.75
C VAL A 35 -5.30 -34.27 -31.90
N ILE A 36 -4.07 -34.67 -32.19
CA ILE A 36 -3.39 -34.41 -33.48
C ILE A 36 -2.96 -35.75 -34.07
N LYS A 37 -3.25 -35.94 -35.36
CA LYS A 37 -2.86 -37.11 -36.17
C LYS A 37 -1.77 -36.73 -37.18
N ASP A 38 -1.14 -37.77 -37.72
CA ASP A 38 -0.17 -37.83 -38.83
C ASP A 38 1.30 -37.44 -38.55
N ASP A 39 2.02 -38.49 -38.14
CA ASP A 39 3.10 -39.15 -38.91
C ASP A 39 4.58 -38.68 -38.82
N THR A 40 5.43 -39.71 -38.77
CA THR A 40 6.86 -39.78 -39.10
C THR A 40 7.88 -39.13 -38.13
N GLY A 41 8.26 -39.91 -37.12
CA GLY A 41 9.65 -40.41 -37.07
C GLY A 41 10.70 -39.71 -36.18
N MET A 42 11.28 -40.53 -35.30
CA MET A 42 12.60 -40.39 -34.65
C MET A 42 12.76 -39.42 -33.47
N SER A 43 13.07 -40.01 -32.31
CA SER A 43 13.40 -39.31 -31.06
C SER A 43 14.74 -38.59 -31.12
N THR A 44 14.76 -37.30 -30.74
CA THR A 44 15.92 -36.69 -30.07
C THR A 44 15.42 -35.81 -28.92
N VAL A 45 15.93 -36.05 -27.70
CA VAL A 45 15.59 -35.24 -26.53
C VAL A 45 16.40 -33.94 -26.59
N SER A 46 15.73 -32.84 -26.88
CA SER A 46 16.25 -31.48 -26.75
C SER A 46 15.39 -30.71 -25.75
N VAL A 47 15.90 -30.56 -24.53
CA VAL A 47 15.27 -29.73 -23.49
C VAL A 47 15.44 -28.26 -23.91
N SER A 48 14.45 -27.77 -24.65
CA SER A 48 14.30 -26.34 -24.93
C SER A 48 14.11 -25.60 -23.62
N LYS A 49 14.87 -24.53 -23.42
CA LYS A 49 14.62 -23.60 -22.31
C LYS A 49 13.29 -22.92 -22.59
N ASP A 50 12.25 -23.27 -21.82
CA ASP A 50 11.03 -22.47 -21.75
C ASP A 50 11.37 -21.10 -21.15
N VAL A 51 11.70 -20.17 -22.04
CA VAL A 51 11.67 -18.75 -21.73
C VAL A 51 10.21 -18.43 -21.48
N SER A 52 9.84 -18.37 -20.19
CA SER A 52 8.59 -17.77 -19.76
C SER A 52 8.57 -16.33 -20.26
N ASN A 53 7.99 -16.13 -21.44
CA ASN A 53 7.55 -14.84 -21.92
C ASN A 53 6.33 -14.44 -21.08
N THR A 54 6.61 -14.13 -19.82
CA THR A 54 5.74 -13.36 -18.95
C THR A 54 5.49 -12.07 -19.70
N LYS A 55 4.34 -11.99 -20.38
CA LYS A 55 3.88 -10.75 -20.99
C LYS A 55 3.75 -9.76 -19.85
N ASN A 56 4.73 -8.89 -19.69
CA ASN A 56 4.60 -7.68 -18.91
C ASN A 56 3.49 -6.87 -19.57
N MET A 57 2.25 -7.13 -19.15
CA MET A 57 1.14 -6.24 -19.39
C MET A 57 1.56 -4.93 -18.75
N LYS A 58 1.88 -3.95 -19.60
CA LYS A 58 2.23 -2.61 -19.17
C LYS A 58 1.07 -2.12 -18.32
N LYS A 59 1.29 -2.01 -17.01
CA LYS A 59 0.31 -1.41 -16.10
C LYS A 59 0.10 0.02 -16.57
N ASP A 60 -1.15 0.41 -16.79
CA ASP A 60 -1.48 1.79 -17.09
C ASP A 60 -1.26 2.62 -15.82
N VAL A 61 -0.09 3.25 -15.76
CA VAL A 61 0.32 4.13 -14.66
C VAL A 61 -0.39 5.46 -14.85
N THR A 62 -1.23 5.83 -13.88
CA THR A 62 -1.91 7.14 -13.86
C THR A 62 -1.07 8.13 -13.06
N THR A 63 -1.08 9.41 -13.45
CA THR A 63 -0.53 10.50 -12.64
C THR A 63 -1.66 11.33 -12.08
N HIS A 64 -1.74 11.39 -10.76
CA HIS A 64 -2.70 12.23 -10.03
C HIS A 64 -1.97 13.50 -9.57
N VAL A 65 -2.41 14.67 -10.01
CA VAL A 65 -1.86 15.95 -9.53
C VAL A 65 -2.47 16.26 -8.17
N VAL A 66 -1.64 16.38 -7.14
CA VAL A 66 -2.05 16.68 -5.76
C VAL A 66 -1.74 18.14 -5.44
N ASN A 67 -2.76 18.91 -5.11
CA ASN A 67 -2.63 20.31 -4.67
C ASN A 67 -3.61 20.60 -3.52
N ASN A 68 -3.57 21.82 -2.98
CA ASN A 68 -4.38 22.19 -1.82
C ASN A 68 -5.90 22.03 -2.02
N ASP A 69 -6.37 22.21 -3.25
CA ASP A 69 -7.79 22.24 -3.58
C ASP A 69 -8.37 20.83 -3.76
N ASN A 70 -7.55 19.86 -4.18
CA ASN A 70 -7.99 18.49 -4.50
C ASN A 70 -7.40 17.37 -3.61
N VAL A 71 -6.47 17.68 -2.69
CA VAL A 71 -5.84 16.68 -1.81
C VAL A 71 -6.87 15.85 -1.04
N GLU A 72 -7.98 16.44 -0.62
CA GLU A 72 -9.06 15.73 0.11
C GLU A 72 -9.84 14.75 -0.78
N GLU A 73 -9.86 14.92 -2.10
CA GLU A 73 -10.44 13.96 -3.06
C GLU A 73 -9.49 12.77 -3.27
N ILE A 74 -8.20 13.06 -3.46
CA ILE A 74 -7.15 12.05 -3.68
C ILE A 74 -6.88 11.23 -2.41
N PHE A 75 -6.98 11.87 -1.24
CA PHE A 75 -6.85 11.24 0.08
C PHE A 75 -8.21 11.09 0.79
N SER A 76 -9.29 10.83 0.04
CA SER A 76 -10.64 10.60 0.58
C SER A 76 -10.85 9.22 1.24
N GLY A 77 -9.82 8.37 1.24
CA GLY A 77 -9.84 7.08 1.94
C GLY A 77 -9.88 7.23 3.46
N LYS A 78 -10.24 6.15 4.17
CA LYS A 78 -10.35 6.13 5.64
C LYS A 78 -9.05 6.66 6.29
N ASN A 79 -9.20 7.56 7.27
CA ASN A 79 -8.08 8.22 7.96
C ASN A 79 -7.18 9.06 7.03
N TYR A 80 -7.74 9.67 5.98
CA TYR A 80 -7.02 10.45 4.97
C TYR A 80 -6.00 9.62 4.17
N SER A 81 -6.40 8.39 3.84
CA SER A 81 -5.64 7.48 3.00
C SER A 81 -6.00 7.61 1.52
N LEU A 82 -5.18 7.04 0.64
CA LEU A 82 -5.42 7.11 -0.81
C LEU A 82 -6.80 6.57 -1.19
N SER A 83 -7.54 7.37 -1.95
CA SER A 83 -8.87 7.01 -2.47
C SER A 83 -8.80 5.83 -3.43
N ASP A 84 -9.93 5.20 -3.73
CA ASP A 84 -9.95 4.04 -4.63
C ASP A 84 -9.68 4.38 -6.10
N SER A 85 -9.52 5.65 -6.48
CA SER A 85 -9.03 6.01 -7.83
C SER A 85 -7.52 5.80 -7.99
N VAL A 86 -6.74 5.89 -6.90
CA VAL A 86 -5.28 5.68 -6.92
C VAL A 86 -4.95 4.19 -6.78
N LYS A 87 -4.23 3.65 -7.77
CA LYS A 87 -3.82 2.24 -7.84
C LYS A 87 -2.32 2.09 -7.54
N ASP A 88 -1.90 0.89 -7.15
CA ASP A 88 -0.48 0.63 -6.89
C ASP A 88 0.38 0.94 -8.12
N GLY A 89 1.52 1.59 -7.95
CA GLY A 89 2.41 2.03 -9.02
C GLY A 89 2.03 3.34 -9.69
N ASP A 90 0.88 3.95 -9.35
CA ASP A 90 0.51 5.29 -9.81
C ASP A 90 1.51 6.36 -9.31
N ASN A 91 1.53 7.49 -10.02
CA ASN A 91 2.30 8.66 -9.64
C ASN A 91 1.41 9.65 -8.89
N LEU A 92 1.96 10.28 -7.85
CA LEU A 92 1.37 11.41 -7.16
C LEU A 92 2.26 12.64 -7.39
N ASP A 93 1.82 13.58 -8.21
CA ASP A 93 2.56 14.80 -8.53
C ASP A 93 2.07 15.96 -7.65
N PHE A 94 2.78 16.18 -6.54
CA PHE A 94 2.50 17.24 -5.57
C PHE A 94 2.95 18.59 -6.12
N GLN A 95 2.05 19.57 -6.13
CA GLN A 95 2.29 20.91 -6.69
C GLN A 95 1.82 22.01 -5.72
N GLY A 96 2.67 23.00 -5.48
CA GLY A 96 2.44 24.11 -4.57
C GLY A 96 2.34 23.72 -3.09
N THR A 97 1.86 24.66 -2.26
CA THR A 97 1.64 24.42 -0.84
C THR A 97 0.33 23.68 -0.60
N ILE A 98 0.39 22.52 0.06
CA ILE A 98 -0.74 21.86 0.70
C ILE A 98 -0.74 22.28 2.17
N ASP A 99 -1.82 22.94 2.59
CA ASP A 99 -2.02 23.49 3.93
C ASP A 99 -3.34 22.93 4.50
N LYS A 100 -3.24 21.96 5.42
CA LYS A 100 -4.37 21.18 5.95
C LYS A 100 -4.22 20.90 7.43
N ASN A 101 -5.34 20.63 8.10
CA ASN A 101 -5.37 20.26 9.52
C ASN A 101 -5.69 18.77 9.71
N HIS A 102 -5.19 17.92 8.82
CA HIS A 102 -5.35 16.47 8.85
C HIS A 102 -4.12 15.76 8.25
N SER A 103 -3.98 14.45 8.50
CA SER A 103 -2.93 13.62 7.91
C SER A 103 -3.01 13.51 6.38
N ILE A 104 -1.91 13.08 5.76
CA ILE A 104 -1.85 12.54 4.41
C ILE A 104 -1.25 11.14 4.53
N VAL A 105 -2.02 10.10 4.21
CA VAL A 105 -1.61 8.70 4.42
C VAL A 105 -1.44 7.96 3.09
N ILE A 106 -0.20 7.65 2.76
CA ILE A 106 0.15 6.76 1.66
C ILE A 106 0.07 5.33 2.19
N ASN A 107 -0.90 4.56 1.71
CA ASN A 107 -1.17 3.16 2.11
C ASN A 107 -1.14 2.17 0.92
N ARG A 108 -0.59 2.61 -0.22
CA ARG A 108 -0.39 1.82 -1.45
C ARG A 108 0.98 2.16 -2.03
N GLN A 109 1.58 1.24 -2.79
CA GLN A 109 2.85 1.51 -3.46
C GLN A 109 2.64 2.63 -4.48
N VAL A 110 3.39 3.73 -4.40
CA VAL A 110 3.27 4.87 -5.32
C VAL A 110 4.62 5.54 -5.61
N ASN A 111 4.67 6.34 -6.66
CA ASN A 111 5.76 7.28 -6.93
C ASN A 111 5.29 8.71 -6.63
N ALA A 112 5.56 9.22 -5.44
CA ALA A 112 5.24 10.59 -5.06
C ALA A 112 6.42 11.52 -5.37
N TYR A 113 6.16 12.63 -6.04
CA TYR A 113 7.17 13.64 -6.36
C TYR A 113 6.57 15.04 -6.54
N SER A 114 7.41 16.06 -6.68
CA SER A 114 7.00 17.36 -7.23
C SER A 114 7.68 17.63 -8.57
N SER A 115 6.90 17.75 -9.65
CA SER A 115 7.40 18.14 -10.97
C SER A 115 7.79 19.61 -11.03
N THR A 116 7.05 20.44 -10.31
CA THR A 116 7.22 21.89 -10.15
C THR A 116 8.33 22.27 -9.18
N LYS A 117 8.73 21.35 -8.29
CA LYS A 117 9.74 21.54 -7.22
C LYS A 117 9.37 22.63 -6.20
N ASP A 118 8.08 22.87 -6.03
CA ASP A 118 7.50 23.83 -5.09
C ASP A 118 6.54 23.18 -4.07
N ALA A 119 6.48 21.84 -4.04
CA ALA A 119 5.63 21.11 -3.10
C ALA A 119 6.04 21.35 -1.65
N VAL A 120 5.16 22.03 -0.91
CA VAL A 120 5.26 22.20 0.55
C VAL A 120 4.09 21.50 1.20
N ILE A 121 4.34 20.58 2.12
CA ILE A 121 3.31 19.87 2.87
C ILE A 121 3.30 20.38 4.30
N SER A 122 2.21 21.07 4.68
CA SER A 122 1.93 21.57 6.03
C SER A 122 0.61 20.99 6.54
N LEU A 123 0.70 20.09 7.52
CA LEU A 123 -0.42 19.34 8.09
C LEU A 123 -0.74 19.75 9.55
N HIS A 124 -0.01 20.76 10.06
CA HIS A 124 -0.10 21.27 11.43
C HIS A 124 -0.11 20.14 12.47
N THR A 125 1.01 19.42 12.57
CA THR A 125 1.14 18.32 13.55
C THR A 125 0.92 18.82 14.97
N VAL A 126 -0.06 18.21 15.63
CA VAL A 126 -0.35 18.36 17.06
C VAL A 126 -0.35 16.97 17.68
N ALA A 127 0.26 16.82 18.86
CA ALA A 127 0.47 15.52 19.49
C ALA A 127 -0.86 14.74 19.67
N GLY A 128 -0.99 13.60 18.99
CA GLY A 128 -2.15 12.73 19.08
C GLY A 128 -2.20 11.94 20.38
N SER A 129 -1.04 11.53 20.91
CA SER A 129 -0.90 10.95 22.25
C SER A 129 0.21 11.61 23.07
N LEU A 130 0.11 11.50 24.40
CA LEU A 130 1.09 12.05 25.35
C LEU A 130 2.46 11.34 25.27
N LEU A 131 2.48 10.08 24.85
CA LEU A 131 3.67 9.22 24.87
C LEU A 131 4.23 8.94 23.46
N GLY A 132 3.62 9.50 22.40
CA GLY A 132 4.14 9.47 21.03
C GLY A 132 3.74 8.26 20.19
N GLU A 133 2.83 7.40 20.66
CA GLU A 133 2.24 6.32 19.86
C GLU A 133 1.27 6.82 18.78
N ASP A 134 0.83 8.07 18.85
CA ASP A 134 0.17 8.75 17.74
C ASP A 134 0.70 10.19 17.61
N PRO A 135 1.34 10.56 16.49
CA PRO A 135 1.74 11.94 16.22
C PRO A 135 0.55 12.84 15.88
N GLY A 136 -0.67 12.28 15.71
CA GLY A 136 -1.80 13.01 15.17
C GLY A 136 -1.62 13.27 13.67
N ASN A 137 -1.87 14.50 13.24
CA ASN A 137 -1.71 14.91 11.84
C ASN A 137 -0.28 14.64 11.37
N SER A 138 -0.12 13.81 10.35
CA SER A 138 1.19 13.31 9.90
C SER A 138 1.21 13.04 8.39
N PHE A 139 2.38 13.19 7.77
CA PHE A 139 2.65 12.64 6.45
C PHE A 139 3.11 11.19 6.66
N ARG A 140 2.23 10.23 6.39
CA ARG A 140 2.40 8.84 6.84
C ARG A 140 2.54 7.87 5.68
N LEU A 141 3.46 6.93 5.79
CA LEU A 141 3.53 5.74 4.95
C LEU A 141 3.14 4.54 5.81
N ASP A 142 1.98 3.94 5.49
CA ASP A 142 1.35 2.85 6.23
C ASP A 142 1.50 1.50 5.49
N PRO A 143 1.19 0.36 6.15
CA PRO A 143 1.24 -0.97 5.54
C PRO A 143 0.50 -1.03 4.20
N GLY A 144 1.24 -1.36 3.15
CA GLY A 144 0.80 -1.26 1.75
C GLY A 144 1.63 -0.29 0.91
N ALA A 145 2.33 0.69 1.54
CA ALA A 145 3.23 1.62 0.87
C ALA A 145 4.67 1.09 0.65
N SER A 146 4.95 -0.18 0.93
CA SER A 146 6.25 -0.79 0.65
C SER A 146 6.65 -0.65 -0.82
N GLY A 147 7.95 -0.44 -1.09
CA GLY A 147 8.45 -0.24 -2.44
C GLY A 147 8.07 1.11 -3.08
N SER A 148 7.53 2.07 -2.32
CA SER A 148 7.23 3.43 -2.82
C SER A 148 8.49 4.28 -2.96
N THR A 149 8.46 5.24 -3.89
CA THR A 149 9.46 6.32 -3.95
C THR A 149 8.80 7.65 -3.65
N ILE A 150 9.33 8.40 -2.68
CA ILE A 150 8.90 9.76 -2.33
C ILE A 150 10.11 10.69 -2.56
N LYS A 151 9.94 11.80 -3.29
CA LYS A 151 11.05 12.71 -3.57
C LYS A 151 10.66 14.16 -3.83
N GLU A 152 11.61 15.08 -3.66
CA GLU A 152 11.44 16.51 -4.01
C GLU A 152 10.23 17.18 -3.29
N LEU A 153 9.95 16.77 -2.04
CA LEU A 153 8.88 17.36 -1.21
C LEU A 153 9.50 18.07 0.00
N TYR A 154 9.03 19.29 0.30
CA TYR A 154 9.36 20.02 1.52
C TYR A 154 8.30 19.74 2.60
N ILE A 155 8.72 19.24 3.77
CA ILE A 155 7.83 18.88 4.88
C ILE A 155 7.92 19.97 5.95
N ASN A 156 6.89 20.81 6.06
CA ASN A 156 6.87 21.94 6.98
C ASN A 156 5.83 21.73 8.08
N ASN A 157 6.17 22.02 9.35
CA ASN A 157 5.27 21.89 10.50
C ASN A 157 4.48 20.56 10.55
N THR A 158 5.12 19.49 10.08
CA THR A 158 4.52 18.18 9.81
C THR A 158 5.47 17.09 10.25
N GLN A 159 4.98 16.14 11.03
CA GLN A 159 5.71 14.92 11.36
C GLN A 159 5.53 13.88 10.26
N THR A 160 6.66 13.43 9.71
CA THR A 160 6.71 12.27 8.82
C THR A 160 6.75 10.99 9.66
N TRP A 161 5.90 10.01 9.32
CA TRP A 161 5.93 8.69 9.97
C TRP A 161 5.95 7.55 8.96
N ILE A 162 6.98 6.72 9.03
CA ILE A 162 7.16 5.52 8.21
C ILE A 162 6.82 4.33 9.11
N PHE A 163 5.69 3.67 8.88
CA PHE A 163 5.13 2.68 9.80
C PHE A 163 4.97 1.30 9.14
N ASN A 164 5.82 0.35 9.57
CA ASN A 164 5.77 -1.06 9.16
C ASN A 164 5.73 -1.29 7.63
N VAL A 165 6.63 -0.60 6.93
CA VAL A 165 6.88 -0.73 5.48
C VAL A 165 8.35 -1.03 5.20
N HIS A 166 8.65 -1.57 4.02
CA HIS A 166 10.01 -1.89 3.56
C HIS A 166 10.26 -1.36 2.14
N ASP A 167 11.54 -1.29 1.75
CA ASP A 167 11.99 -0.87 0.41
C ASP A 167 11.48 0.50 -0.06
N VAL A 168 11.16 1.39 0.87
CA VAL A 168 10.79 2.79 0.58
C VAL A 168 12.04 3.61 0.28
N ASN A 169 12.04 4.35 -0.82
CA ASN A 169 13.07 5.33 -1.13
C ASN A 169 12.58 6.76 -0.84
N LEU A 170 13.26 7.45 0.07
CA LEU A 170 13.09 8.89 0.32
C LEU A 170 14.31 9.64 -0.20
N THR A 171 14.15 10.48 -1.24
CA THR A 171 15.26 11.20 -1.90
C THR A 171 14.94 12.68 -2.03
N ASN A 172 15.88 13.59 -1.72
CA ASN A 172 15.68 15.04 -1.82
C ASN A 172 14.41 15.52 -1.09
N MET A 173 14.18 14.96 0.11
CA MET A 173 13.23 15.50 1.08
C MET A 173 13.92 16.64 1.86
N SER A 174 13.15 17.61 2.36
CA SER A 174 13.66 18.74 3.16
C SER A 174 12.66 19.19 4.21
#